data_AF-A0A969V304-F1
#
_entry.id   AF-A0A969V304-F1
#
_cell.length_a   1.000
_cell.length_b   1.000
_cell.length_c   1.000
_cell.angle_alpha   90.00
_cell.angle_beta   90.00
_cell.angle_gamma   90.00
#
_symmetry.space_group_name_H-M   'P 1'
#
loop_
_entity.id
_entity.type
_entity.pdbx_description
1 polymer ?
#
loop_
_entity_poly.entity_id
_entity_poly.type
_entity_poly.pdbx_seq_one_letter_code
_entity_poly.pdbx_strand_id
1 'polypeptide(L)'
;QAALKTVVCWTGYYLEHLKVANIPGTFELLEHVDLLIDGPYVEAQAENLVLRGSKNQKLHFLSGKMTAGDLVNIPRQEWTVSSEQIVYTGFPIQG
;
A
#
# COMPACT_ATOMS: atom_id res chain seq x y z
N GLN A 1 -22.10 -7.63 5.49
CA GLN A 1 -20.80 -8.34 5.56
C GLN A 1 -19.77 -7.28 5.91
N ALA A 2 -19.06 -7.38 7.04
CA ALA A 2 -18.05 -6.37 7.36
C ALA A 2 -16.96 -6.42 6.28
N ALA A 3 -16.78 -5.32 5.56
CA ALA A 3 -15.68 -5.21 4.59
C ALA A 3 -14.37 -5.38 5.36
N LEU A 4 -13.63 -6.45 5.08
CA LEU A 4 -12.28 -6.61 5.61
C LEU A 4 -11.45 -5.43 5.07
N LYS A 5 -10.79 -4.70 5.97
CA LYS A 5 -9.90 -3.61 5.60
C LYS A 5 -8.60 -4.19 5.05
N THR A 6 -8.08 -3.59 3.98
CA THR A 6 -6.78 -3.95 3.39
C THR A 6 -5.72 -2.96 3.85
N VAL A 7 -4.57 -3.46 4.29
CA VAL A 7 -3.39 -2.66 4.66
C VAL A 7 -2.38 -2.68 3.52
N VAL A 8 -2.15 -1.53 2.90
CA VAL A 8 -1.08 -1.31 1.92
C VAL A 8 0.02 -0.49 2.58
N CYS A 9 1.28 -0.93 2.48
CA CYS A 9 2.41 -0.27 3.12
C CYS A 9 3.52 0.04 2.11
N TRP A 10 4.07 1.25 2.18
CA TRP A 10 5.32 1.63 1.52
C TRP A 10 6.32 2.04 2.59
N THR A 11 7.46 1.35 2.65
CA THR A 11 8.48 1.56 3.69
C THR A 11 9.71 2.31 3.18
N GLY A 12 9.88 2.43 1.86
CA GLY A 12 11.13 2.88 1.24
C GLY A 12 12.27 1.86 1.23
N TYR A 13 12.07 0.68 1.85
CA TYR A 13 13.06 -0.41 1.88
C TYR A 13 12.70 -1.51 0.89
N TYR A 14 13.72 -2.20 0.37
CA TYR A 14 13.52 -3.46 -0.34
C TYR A 14 13.06 -4.55 0.64
N LEU A 15 12.17 -5.44 0.21
CA LEU A 15 11.68 -6.54 1.06
C LEU A 15 12.81 -7.43 1.57
N GLU A 16 13.84 -7.66 0.75
CA GLU A 16 15.03 -8.42 1.15
C GLU A 16 15.74 -7.77 2.35
N HIS A 17 15.89 -6.44 2.34
CA HIS A 17 16.50 -5.71 3.45
C HIS A 17 15.65 -5.85 4.72
N LEU A 18 14.32 -5.74 4.61
CA LEU A 18 13.42 -5.94 5.75
C LEU A 18 13.58 -7.34 6.38
N LYS A 19 13.81 -8.36 5.56
CA LYS A 19 13.99 -9.75 6.04
C LYS A 19 15.34 -10.01 6.71
N VAL A 20 16.39 -9.25 6.39
CA VAL A 20 17.76 -9.52 6.86
C VAL A 20 18.32 -8.46 7.82
N ALA A 21 17.80 -7.23 7.81
CA ALA A 21 18.36 -6.11 8.56
C ALA A 21 18.13 -6.19 10.08
N ASN A 22 17.45 -7.23 10.56
CA ASN A 22 17.11 -7.46 11.97
C ASN A 22 16.52 -6.22 12.65
N ILE A 23 15.67 -5.48 11.92
CA ILE A 23 15.00 -4.28 12.41
C ILE A 23 13.84 -4.73 13.33
N PRO A 24 13.81 -4.31 14.61
CA PRO A 24 12.76 -4.70 15.54
C PRO A 24 11.34 -4.42 14.99
N GLY A 25 10.43 -5.37 15.18
CA GLY A 25 9.03 -5.24 14.75
C GLY A 25 8.77 -5.45 13.25
N THR A 26 9.81 -5.71 12.43
CA THR A 26 9.61 -5.87 10.98
C THR A 26 8.75 -7.08 10.62
N PHE A 27 8.96 -8.22 11.26
CA PHE A 27 8.15 -9.41 11.01
C PHE A 27 6.69 -9.19 11.43
N GLU A 28 6.47 -8.63 12.62
CA GLU A 28 5.14 -8.28 13.12
C GLU A 28 4.41 -7.28 12.19
N LEU A 29 5.12 -6.26 11.69
CA LEU A 29 4.58 -5.35 10.68
C LEU A 29 4.18 -6.11 9.42
N LEU A 30 5.07 -6.94 8.87
CA LEU A 30 4.81 -7.68 7.62
C LEU A 30 3.65 -8.69 7.76
N GLU A 31 3.41 -9.25 8.94
CA GLU A 31 2.25 -10.12 9.22
C GLU A 31 0.91 -9.39 9.12
N HIS A 32 0.90 -8.07 9.34
CA HIS A 32 -0.30 -7.23 9.27
C HIS A 32 -0.47 -6.47 7.95
N VAL A 33 0.50 -6.56 7.03
CA VAL A 33 0.46 -5.90 5.72
C VAL A 33 -0.08 -6.86 4.67
N ASP A 34 -1.10 -6.45 3.91
CA ASP A 34 -1.65 -7.24 2.81
C ASP A 34 -0.86 -7.04 1.51
N LEU A 35 -0.42 -5.80 1.26
CA LEU A 35 0.40 -5.44 0.10
C LEU A 35 1.57 -4.52 0.52
N LEU A 36 2.80 -4.96 0.25
CA LEU A 36 4.00 -4.14 0.42
C LEU A 36 4.44 -3.57 -0.94
N ILE A 37 4.68 -2.26 -0.98
CA ILE A 37 5.40 -1.58 -2.05
C ILE A 37 6.87 -1.51 -1.63
N ASP A 38 7.74 -2.22 -2.33
CA ASP A 38 9.17 -2.24 -2.02
C ASP A 38 9.95 -1.12 -2.70
N GLY A 39 11.06 -0.73 -2.07
CA GLY A 39 12.05 0.17 -2.63
C GLY A 39 11.76 1.67 -2.48
N PRO A 40 12.81 2.50 -2.53
CA PRO A 40 12.67 3.96 -2.48
C PRO A 40 12.07 4.50 -3.77
N TYR A 41 11.52 5.70 -3.70
CA TYR A 41 11.17 6.46 -4.89
C TYR A 41 12.45 6.99 -5.55
N VAL A 42 12.60 6.76 -6.85
CA VAL A 42 13.70 7.28 -7.66
C VAL A 42 13.13 8.16 -8.78
N GLU A 43 13.43 9.46 -8.74
CA GLU A 43 12.90 10.45 -9.68
C GLU A 43 13.27 10.14 -11.14
N ALA A 44 14.52 9.70 -11.40
CA ALA A 44 14.96 9.27 -12.74
C ALA A 44 14.21 8.04 -13.28
N GLN A 45 13.50 7.33 -12.41
CA GLN A 45 12.67 6.17 -12.75
C GLN A 45 11.18 6.46 -12.55
N ALA A 46 10.79 7.73 -12.40
CA ALA A 46 9.42 8.12 -12.20
C ALA A 46 8.51 7.58 -13.32
N GLU A 47 7.38 7.01 -12.92
CA GLU A 47 6.40 6.44 -13.83
C GLU A 47 5.03 6.40 -13.18
N ASN A 48 3.98 6.48 -13.99
CA ASN A 48 2.60 6.39 -13.49
C ASN A 48 2.14 4.93 -13.41
N LEU A 49 2.68 4.18 -12.44
CA LEU A 49 2.32 2.78 -12.20
C LEU A 49 1.28 2.66 -11.10
N VAL A 50 0.45 1.61 -11.16
CA VAL A 50 -0.54 1.31 -10.12
C VAL A 50 0.17 1.16 -8.76
N LEU A 51 -0.21 2.03 -7.81
CA LEU A 51 0.30 2.13 -6.45
C LEU A 51 1.83 2.36 -6.34
N ARG A 52 2.52 2.73 -7.43
CA ARG A 52 3.98 2.90 -7.45
C ARG A 52 4.37 4.11 -8.28
N GLY A 53 5.20 4.97 -7.71
CA GLY A 53 5.67 6.17 -8.39
C GLY A 53 6.94 5.96 -9.21
N SER A 54 7.62 4.82 -9.07
CA SER A 54 8.94 4.59 -9.67
C SER A 54 9.15 3.14 -10.14
N LYS A 55 9.85 2.95 -11.27
CA LYS A 55 10.01 1.64 -11.96
C LYS A 55 10.77 0.60 -11.14
N ASN A 56 11.65 1.01 -10.22
CA ASN A 56 12.36 0.08 -9.35
C ASN A 56 11.46 -0.57 -8.29
N GLN A 57 10.26 -0.03 -8.05
CA GLN A 57 9.40 -0.49 -6.97
C GLN A 57 8.61 -1.75 -7.37
N LYS A 58 8.52 -2.73 -6.46
CA LYS A 58 7.74 -3.97 -6.67
C LYS A 58 6.58 -4.09 -5.70
N LEU A 59 5.50 -4.71 -6.17
CA LEU A 59 4.34 -5.05 -5.35
C LEU A 59 4.49 -6.48 -4.83
N HIS A 60 4.41 -6.66 -3.51
CA HIS A 60 4.43 -7.95 -2.85
C HIS A 60 3.11 -8.20 -2.14
N PHE A 61 2.31 -9.14 -2.65
CA PHE A 61 1.04 -9.55 -2.06
C PHE A 61 1.33 -10.57 -0.95
N LEU A 62 1.30 -10.13 0.32
CA LEU A 62 1.81 -10.91 1.44
C LEU A 62 0.73 -11.77 2.09
N SER A 63 -0.50 -11.27 2.20
CA SER A 63 -1.57 -11.96 2.93
C SER A 63 -2.43 -12.90 2.08
N GLY A 64 -2.30 -12.81 0.75
CA GLY A 64 -3.15 -13.54 -0.20
C GLY A 64 -4.61 -13.07 -0.27
N LYS A 65 -5.00 -12.04 0.50
CA LYS A 65 -6.36 -11.47 0.47
C LYS A 65 -6.63 -10.56 -0.72
N MET A 66 -5.57 -10.20 -1.46
CA MET A 66 -5.63 -9.32 -2.61
C MET A 66 -4.71 -9.85 -3.70
N THR A 67 -5.07 -9.56 -4.94
CA THR A 67 -4.38 -9.91 -6.17
C THR A 67 -4.14 -8.66 -7.02
N ALA A 68 -3.34 -8.78 -8.07
CA ALA A 68 -3.15 -7.68 -9.01
C ALA A 68 -4.46 -7.25 -9.70
N GLY A 69 -5.42 -8.16 -9.86
CA GLY A 69 -6.73 -7.86 -10.47
C GLY A 69 -7.58 -6.91 -9.62
N ASP A 70 -7.43 -6.96 -8.30
CA ASP A 70 -8.17 -6.09 -7.36
C ASP A 70 -7.72 -4.62 -7.46
N LEU A 71 -6.55 -4.36 -8.06
CA LEU A 71 -6.00 -3.01 -8.19
C LEU A 71 -6.52 -2.25 -9.42
N VAL A 72 -7.21 -2.92 -10.34
CA VAL A 72 -7.59 -2.35 -11.64
C VAL A 72 -8.69 -1.30 -11.52
N ASN A 73 -9.64 -1.51 -10.61
CA ASN A 73 -10.84 -0.69 -10.48
C ASN A 73 -11.08 -0.27 -9.02
N ILE A 74 -10.04 0.19 -8.32
CA ILE A 74 -10.22 0.71 -6.96
C ILE A 74 -10.95 2.06 -7.06
N PRO A 75 -12.19 2.19 -6.53
CA PRO A 75 -12.84 3.48 -6.48
C PRO A 75 -12.00 4.42 -5.61
N ARG A 76 -11.61 5.57 -6.16
CA ARG A 76 -10.85 6.57 -5.40
C ARG A 76 -11.79 7.28 -4.43
N GLN A 77 -11.66 6.88 -3.17
CA GLN A 77 -12.27 7.50 -2.00
C GLN A 77 -11.18 7.69 -0.97
N GLU A 78 -11.04 8.90 -0.46
CA GLU A 78 -10.03 9.27 0.52
C GLU A 78 -10.72 9.88 1.73
N TRP A 79 -10.32 9.38 2.90
CA TRP A 79 -10.82 9.82 4.19
C TRP A 79 -9.63 10.32 4.99
N THR A 80 -9.57 11.62 5.22
CA THR A 80 -8.56 12.24 6.08
C THR A 80 -9.19 12.47 7.45
N VAL A 81 -8.65 11.82 8.47
CA VAL A 81 -9.16 11.89 9.85
C VAL A 81 -8.12 12.61 10.72
N SER A 82 -8.54 13.68 11.39
CA SER A 82 -7.80 14.34 12.46
C SER A 82 -8.64 14.42 13.74
N SER A 83 -8.08 14.97 14.82
CA SER A 83 -8.82 15.24 16.07
C SER A 83 -9.91 16.31 15.91
N GLU A 84 -9.85 17.11 14.85
CA GLU A 84 -10.70 18.29 14.66
C GLU A 84 -11.70 18.12 13.52
N GLN A 85 -11.37 17.30 12.52
CA GLN A 85 -12.20 17.13 11.33
C GLN A 85 -12.06 15.75 10.69
N ILE A 86 -13.10 15.37 9.96
CA ILE A 86 -13.09 14.27 9.01
C ILE A 86 -13.37 14.88 7.64
N VAL A 87 -12.46 14.71 6.70
CA VAL A 87 -12.59 15.16 5.31
C VAL A 87 -12.75 13.94 4.42
N TYR A 88 -13.76 13.97 3.56
CA TYR A 88 -13.99 12.95 2.54
C TYR A 88 -13.82 13.56 1.15
N THR A 89 -12.96 12.95 0.32
CA THR A 89 -12.70 13.32 -1.08
C THR A 89 -12.87 12.09 -1.97
N GLY A 90 -13.37 12.29 -3.20
CA GLY A 90 -13.53 11.21 -4.18
C GLY A 90 -14.84 11.28 -4.97
N PHE A 91 -15.07 10.28 -5.81
CA PHE A 91 -16.33 10.15 -6.54
C PHE A 91 -17.31 9.30 -5.71
N PRO A 92 -18.54 9.80 -5.44
CA PRO A 92 -19.54 8.98 -4.78
C PRO A 92 -19.87 7.79 -5.66
N ILE A 93 -19.59 6.58 -5.17
CA ILE A 93 -20.18 5.37 -5.73
C ILE A 93 -21.67 5.41 -5.37
N GLN A 94 -22.53 5.46 -6.40
CA GLN A 94 -23.97 5.29 -6.18
C GLN A 94 -24.18 3.88 -5.60
N GLY A 95 -24.83 3.82 -4.44
CA GLY A 95 -25.22 2.57 -3.79
C GLY A 95 -26.41 1.91 -4.46
#